data_AF-A0A8X6XT64-F1
#
_entry.id   AF-A0A8X6XT64-F1
#
_cell.length_a   1.000
_cell.length_b   1.000
_cell.length_c   1.000
_cell.angle_alpha   90.00
_cell.angle_beta   90.00
_cell.angle_gamma   90.00
#
_symmetry.space_group_name_H-M   'P 1'
#
loop_
_entity.id
_entity.type
_entity.pdbx_description
1 polymer ?
#
loop_
_entity_poly.entity_id
_entity_poly.type
_entity_poly.pdbx_seq_one_letter_code
_entity_poly.pdbx_strand_id
1 'polypeptide(L)'
;MFKGAIKEDLRRIASELELCVSDKLTVLDFMDLIKNYDRYKNDPDSVHELANLTIEQRKSEESQQLELEKIREKSKLDLEIARIQANDKDNITEVNCNDSSLDSLIKSICTLTVKIPDKPDGVSFFFIITMCICSQKCY
;
A
#
# COMPACT_ATOMS: atom_id res chain seq x y z
N MET A 1 -13.71 11.99 -35.99
CA MET A 1 -13.22 13.24 -35.35
C MET A 1 -12.44 12.82 -34.12
N PHE A 2 -11.24 13.38 -33.90
CA PHE A 2 -10.29 12.95 -32.87
C PHE A 2 -10.90 13.06 -31.46
N LYS A 3 -11.58 12.01 -31.00
CA LYS A 3 -12.39 12.03 -29.79
C LYS A 3 -11.48 11.80 -28.59
N GLY A 4 -11.37 12.80 -27.71
CA GLY A 4 -10.49 12.73 -26.53
C GLY A 4 -9.06 13.22 -26.75
N ALA A 5 -8.76 13.79 -27.93
CA ALA A 5 -7.48 14.44 -28.20
C ALA A 5 -7.39 15.79 -27.48
N ILE A 6 -6.26 16.04 -26.81
CA ILE A 6 -5.90 17.35 -26.26
C ILE A 6 -5.05 18.15 -27.25
N LYS A 7 -4.76 19.42 -26.96
CA LYS A 7 -3.98 20.31 -27.83
C LYS A 7 -2.60 19.73 -28.15
N GLU A 8 -1.97 19.10 -27.17
CA GLU A 8 -0.66 18.47 -27.27
C GLU A 8 -0.70 17.24 -28.18
N ASP A 9 -1.77 16.42 -28.08
CA ASP A 9 -1.98 15.27 -28.97
C ASP A 9 -2.09 15.74 -30.44
N LEU A 10 -2.88 16.78 -30.70
CA LEU A 10 -3.04 17.35 -32.04
C LEU A 10 -1.74 17.96 -32.58
N ARG A 11 -0.94 18.59 -31.72
CA ARG A 11 0.39 19.10 -32.07
C ARG A 11 1.33 17.96 -32.45
N ARG A 12 1.32 16.86 -31.70
CA ARG A 12 2.15 15.69 -31.96
C ARG A 12 1.76 15.01 -33.26
N ILE A 13 0.45 14.80 -33.48
CA ILE A 13 -0.09 14.30 -34.75
C ILE A 13 0.34 15.20 -35.92
N ALA A 14 0.20 16.53 -35.78
CA ALA A 14 0.64 17.45 -36.83
C ALA A 14 2.14 17.35 -37.11
N SER A 15 2.96 17.18 -36.08
CA SER A 15 4.41 17.00 -36.22
C SER A 15 4.77 15.68 -36.91
N GLU A 16 4.05 14.59 -36.59
CA GLU A 16 4.22 13.29 -37.25
C GLU A 16 3.72 13.26 -38.70
N LEU A 17 2.78 14.15 -39.03
CA LEU A 17 2.35 14.43 -40.41
C LEU A 17 3.27 15.42 -41.14
N GLU A 18 4.42 15.77 -40.55
CA GLU A 18 5.40 16.72 -41.09
C GLU A 18 4.80 18.11 -41.41
N LEU A 19 3.73 18.49 -40.69
CA LEU A 19 3.12 19.80 -40.80
C LEU A 19 3.95 20.83 -40.03
N CYS A 20 4.05 22.06 -40.56
CA CYS A 20 4.73 23.14 -39.86
C CYS A 20 3.83 23.69 -38.74
N VAL A 21 4.14 23.33 -37.50
CA VAL A 21 3.30 23.60 -36.32
C VAL A 21 3.83 24.82 -35.58
N SER A 22 3.02 25.88 -35.46
CA SER A 22 3.36 27.05 -34.63
C SER A 22 2.72 26.94 -33.24
N ASP A 23 3.46 27.35 -32.19
CA ASP A 23 3.02 27.21 -30.79
C ASP A 23 1.72 27.97 -30.45
N LYS A 24 1.39 28.98 -31.26
CA LYS A 24 0.26 29.89 -31.04
C LYS A 24 -1.07 29.37 -31.60
N LEU A 25 -1.09 28.23 -32.29
CA LEU A 25 -2.32 27.69 -32.86
C LEU A 25 -3.33 27.25 -31.78
N THR A 26 -4.61 27.47 -32.07
CA THR A 26 -5.71 26.93 -31.28
C THR A 26 -6.02 25.48 -31.67
N VAL A 27 -6.82 24.79 -30.84
CA VAL A 27 -7.25 23.41 -31.11
C VAL A 27 -8.01 23.29 -32.44
N LEU A 28 -8.82 24.30 -32.77
CA LEU A 28 -9.56 24.34 -34.03
C LEU A 28 -8.60 24.52 -35.23
N ASP A 29 -7.63 25.43 -35.11
CA ASP A 29 -6.65 25.67 -36.16
C ASP A 29 -5.84 24.39 -36.46
N PHE A 30 -5.43 23.64 -35.43
CA PHE A 30 -4.76 22.34 -35.62
C PHE A 30 -5.64 21.35 -36.36
N MET A 31 -6.91 21.28 -35.98
CA MET A 31 -7.84 20.33 -36.58
C MET A 31 -8.13 20.66 -38.04
N ASP A 32 -8.23 21.95 -38.37
CA ASP A 32 -8.40 22.39 -39.76
C ASP A 32 -7.12 22.20 -40.58
N LEU A 33 -5.95 22.44 -40.00
CA LEU A 33 -4.65 22.19 -40.64
C LEU A 33 -4.51 20.71 -41.01
N ILE A 34 -4.81 19.80 -40.08
CA ILE A 34 -4.74 18.35 -40.30
C ILE A 34 -5.73 17.91 -41.38
N LYS A 35 -6.99 18.40 -41.34
CA LYS A 35 -8.02 18.05 -42.32
C LYS A 35 -7.71 18.51 -43.74
N ASN A 36 -7.07 19.67 -43.86
CA ASN A 36 -6.75 20.26 -45.16
C ASN A 36 -5.52 19.64 -45.80
N TYR A 37 -4.76 18.83 -45.05
CA TYR A 37 -3.56 18.17 -45.53
C TYR A 37 -3.87 17.02 -46.50
N ASP A 38 -3.04 16.86 -47.53
CA ASP A 38 -3.27 15.89 -48.59
C ASP A 38 -3.29 14.45 -48.08
N ARG A 39 -2.46 14.11 -47.09
CA ARG A 39 -2.46 12.77 -46.50
C ARG A 39 -3.79 12.43 -45.84
N TYR A 40 -4.41 13.39 -45.16
CA TYR A 40 -5.73 13.19 -44.55
C TYR A 40 -6.84 13.07 -45.60
N LYS A 41 -6.73 13.80 -46.71
CA LYS A 41 -7.69 13.71 -47.83
C LYS A 41 -7.59 12.39 -48.58
N ASN A 42 -6.37 11.87 -48.73
CA ASN A 42 -6.09 10.64 -49.45
C ASN A 42 -6.35 9.39 -48.61
N ASP A 43 -5.98 9.43 -47.33
CA ASP A 43 -6.13 8.32 -46.39
C ASP A 43 -6.48 8.83 -44.98
N PRO A 44 -7.76 9.12 -44.72
CA PRO A 44 -8.21 9.60 -43.41
C PRO A 44 -8.11 8.52 -42.32
N ASP A 45 -8.17 7.24 -42.70
CA ASP A 45 -8.14 6.11 -41.76
C ASP A 45 -6.75 5.98 -41.13
N SER A 46 -5.68 6.09 -41.93
CA SER A 46 -4.31 6.10 -41.40
C SER A 46 -4.08 7.26 -40.43
N VAL A 47 -4.59 8.47 -40.73
CA VAL A 47 -4.45 9.61 -39.81
C VAL A 47 -5.28 9.41 -38.54
N HIS A 48 -6.42 8.72 -38.63
CA HIS A 48 -7.20 8.36 -37.46
C HIS A 48 -6.49 7.32 -36.59
N GLU A 49 -5.83 6.33 -37.20
CA GLU A 49 -5.01 5.34 -36.50
C GLU A 49 -3.84 6.00 -35.79
N LEU A 50 -3.12 6.89 -36.46
CA LEU A 50 -2.04 7.70 -35.90
C LEU A 50 -2.50 8.48 -34.66
N ALA A 51 -3.67 9.11 -34.77
CA ALA A 51 -4.24 9.88 -33.66
C ALA A 51 -4.62 8.99 -32.48
N ASN A 52 -5.21 7.82 -32.74
CA ASN A 52 -5.53 6.86 -31.69
C ASN A 52 -4.26 6.38 -30.98
N LEU A 53 -3.22 6.01 -31.74
CA LEU A 53 -1.93 5.58 -31.19
C LEU A 53 -1.31 6.68 -30.32
N THR A 54 -1.33 7.93 -30.78
CA THR A 54 -0.81 9.08 -30.03
C THR A 54 -1.53 9.25 -28.69
N ILE A 55 -2.86 9.19 -28.69
CA ILE A 55 -3.69 9.34 -27.48
C ILE A 55 -3.46 8.18 -26.51
N GLU A 56 -3.44 6.95 -27.01
CA GLU A 56 -3.23 5.76 -26.18
C GLU A 56 -1.81 5.72 -25.60
N GLN A 57 -0.81 6.17 -26.35
CA GLN A 57 0.55 6.30 -25.84
C GLN A 57 0.61 7.28 -24.66
N ARG A 58 -0.02 8.46 -24.77
CA ARG A 58 -0.08 9.42 -23.65
C ARG A 58 -0.75 8.82 -22.42
N LYS A 59 -1.89 8.14 -22.58
CA LYS A 59 -2.59 7.49 -21.46
C LYS A 59 -1.73 6.41 -20.79
N SER A 60 -1.00 5.63 -21.59
CA SER A 60 -0.08 4.61 -21.09
C SER A 60 1.07 5.24 -20.29
N GLU A 61 1.66 6.31 -20.80
CA GLU A 61 2.73 7.06 -20.11
C GLU A 61 2.23 7.65 -18.78
N GLU A 62 1.03 8.25 -18.75
CA GLU A 62 0.40 8.74 -17.51
C GLU A 62 0.16 7.60 -16.50
N SER A 63 -0.33 6.44 -16.97
CA SER A 63 -0.55 5.27 -16.11
C SER A 63 0.74 4.74 -15.51
N GLN A 64 1.81 4.66 -16.30
CA GLN A 64 3.12 4.20 -15.83
C GLN A 64 3.71 5.15 -14.79
N GLN A 65 3.56 6.47 -14.97
CA GLN A 65 4.01 7.46 -13.99
C GLN A 65 3.29 7.29 -12.65
N LEU A 66 1.98 7.05 -12.66
CA LEU A 66 1.20 6.78 -11.45
C LEU A 66 1.62 5.47 -10.76
N GLU A 67 1.94 4.42 -11.52
CA GLU A 67 2.45 3.18 -10.94
C GLU A 67 3.82 3.36 -10.30
N LEU A 68 4.73 4.07 -10.94
CA LEU A 68 6.05 4.40 -10.39
C LEU A 68 5.93 5.22 -9.09
N GLU A 69 4.99 6.17 -9.04
CA GLU A 69 4.71 6.95 -7.84
C GLU A 69 4.19 6.06 -6.69
N LYS A 70 3.22 5.18 -6.96
CA LYS A 70 2.73 4.21 -5.97
C LYS A 70 3.83 3.28 -5.44
N ILE A 71 4.70 2.77 -6.32
CA ILE A 71 5.83 1.93 -5.92
C ILE A 71 6.78 2.74 -5.00
N ARG A 72 7.05 4.00 -5.35
CA ARG A 72 7.90 4.88 -4.54
C ARG A 72 7.29 5.17 -3.16
N GLU A 73 5.99 5.41 -3.07
CA GLU A 73 5.31 5.61 -1.79
C GLU A 73 5.34 4.34 -0.94
N LYS A 74 5.04 3.19 -1.52
CA LYS A 74 5.12 1.90 -0.82
C LYS A 74 6.53 1.65 -0.28
N SER A 75 7.56 1.92 -1.07
CA SER A 75 8.96 1.78 -0.64
C SER A 75 9.31 2.68 0.56
N LYS A 76 8.77 3.90 0.62
CA LYS A 76 8.97 4.79 1.79
C LYS A 76 8.29 4.23 3.04
N LEU A 77 7.08 3.69 2.90
CA LEU A 77 6.36 3.06 4.02
C LEU A 77 7.10 1.83 4.55
N ASP A 78 7.56 0.94 3.65
CA ASP A 78 8.29 -0.26 4.04
C ASP A 78 9.59 0.09 4.78
N LEU A 79 10.29 1.14 4.37
CA LEU A 79 11.48 1.64 5.08
C LEU A 79 11.15 2.16 6.48
N GLU A 80 10.03 2.86 6.66
CA GLU A 80 9.63 3.36 7.97
C GLU A 80 9.20 2.22 8.92
N ILE A 81 8.48 1.22 8.39
CA ILE A 81 8.15 0.00 9.13
C ILE A 81 9.43 -0.71 9.58
N ALA A 82 10.43 -0.85 8.70
CA ALA A 82 11.72 -1.47 9.04
C ALA A 82 12.47 -0.69 10.13
N ARG A 83 12.40 0.65 10.12
CA ARG A 83 13.00 1.49 11.17
C ARG A 83 12.33 1.29 12.53
N ILE A 84 11.00 1.27 12.57
CA ILE A 84 10.25 1.02 13.81
C ILE A 84 10.61 -0.37 14.35
N GLN A 85 10.59 -1.40 13.50
CA GLN A 85 10.97 -2.76 13.89
C GLN A 85 12.43 -2.88 14.38
N ALA A 86 13.36 -2.09 13.84
CA ALA A 86 14.74 -2.04 14.32
C ALA A 86 14.83 -1.36 15.70
N ASN A 87 14.16 -0.21 15.88
CA ASN A 87 14.12 0.50 17.17
C ASN A 87 13.44 -0.33 18.28
N ASP A 88 12.43 -1.14 17.94
CA ASP A 88 11.79 -2.04 18.90
C ASP A 88 12.74 -3.18 19.32
N LYS A 89 13.61 -3.67 18.43
CA LYS A 89 14.64 -4.68 18.78
C LYS A 89 15.72 -4.11 19.71
N ASP A 90 16.08 -2.85 19.53
CA ASP A 90 17.07 -2.18 20.40
C ASP A 90 16.53 -1.97 21.82
N ASN A 91 15.21 -1.82 22.00
CA ASN A 91 14.58 -1.69 23.33
C ASN A 91 14.34 -3.01 24.07
N ILE A 92 14.48 -4.17 23.42
CA ILE A 92 14.28 -5.50 24.05
C ILE A 92 15.57 -6.04 24.69
N THR A 93 16.73 -5.43 24.41
CA THR A 93 18.04 -5.98 24.81
C THR A 93 18.51 -5.53 26.22
N GLU A 94 17.75 -4.70 26.95
CA GLU A 94 18.06 -4.35 28.34
C GLU A 94 16.84 -4.39 29.27
N VAL A 95 16.07 -5.48 29.23
CA VAL A 95 15.31 -5.87 30.42
C VAL A 95 16.12 -6.91 31.17
N ASN A 96 17.13 -6.42 31.90
CA ASN A 96 17.70 -7.16 33.03
C ASN A 96 16.60 -7.24 34.11
N CYS A 97 15.65 -8.14 33.88
CA CYS A 97 14.60 -8.45 34.82
C CYS A 97 15.31 -9.11 36.01
N ASN A 98 15.42 -8.40 37.12
CA ASN A 98 15.95 -8.96 38.36
C ASN A 98 15.02 -10.12 38.79
N ASP A 99 15.36 -11.34 38.38
CA ASP A 99 14.64 -12.59 38.66
C ASP A 99 14.38 -12.80 40.16
N SER A 100 15.20 -12.17 41.02
CA SER A 100 15.03 -12.16 42.47
C SER A 100 13.69 -11.58 42.94
N SER A 101 13.09 -10.63 42.20
CA SER A 101 11.82 -10.00 42.59
C SER A 101 10.63 -10.91 42.32
N LEU A 102 10.65 -11.67 41.22
CA LEU A 102 9.61 -12.64 40.88
C LEU A 102 9.66 -13.84 41.83
N ASP A 103 10.86 -14.34 42.13
CA ASP A 103 11.04 -15.45 43.08
C ASP A 103 10.58 -15.10 44.50
N SER A 104 10.82 -13.86 44.94
CA SER A 104 10.31 -13.39 46.23
C SER A 104 8.77 -13.27 46.23
N LEU A 105 8.17 -12.86 45.12
CA LEU A 105 6.72 -12.77 44.97
C LEU A 105 6.07 -14.16 44.92
N ILE A 106 6.64 -15.08 44.14
CA ILE A 106 6.19 -16.48 44.06
C ILE A 106 6.33 -17.17 45.41
N LYS A 107 7.46 -17.01 46.10
CA LYS A 107 7.61 -17.53 47.48
C LYS A 107 6.55 -16.96 48.40
N SER A 108 6.34 -15.64 48.39
CA SER A 108 5.34 -14.99 49.25
C SER A 108 3.93 -15.52 49.00
N ILE A 109 3.55 -15.73 47.73
CA ILE A 109 2.24 -16.30 47.33
C ILE A 109 2.13 -17.77 47.73
N CYS A 110 3.17 -18.59 47.53
CA CYS A 110 3.17 -20.00 47.90
C CYS A 110 3.06 -20.23 49.41
N THR A 111 3.67 -19.39 50.25
CA THR A 111 3.53 -19.48 51.72
C THR A 111 2.14 -19.10 52.23
N LEU A 112 1.31 -18.41 51.45
CA LEU A 112 -0.07 -18.06 51.81
C LEU A 112 -1.07 -19.19 51.49
N THR A 113 -0.60 -20.38 51.11
CA THR A 113 -1.48 -21.55 50.95
C THR A 113 -1.56 -22.30 52.28
N VAL A 114 -2.49 -21.86 53.13
CA VAL A 114 -2.78 -22.49 54.43
C VAL A 114 -3.24 -23.93 54.20
N LYS A 115 -2.73 -24.87 55.01
CA LYS A 115 -3.16 -26.27 54.97
C LYS A 115 -4.67 -26.39 55.18
N ILE A 116 -5.35 -26.98 54.21
CA ILE A 116 -6.78 -27.30 54.29
C ILE A 116 -6.96 -28.39 55.37
N PRO A 117 -7.83 -28.19 56.38
CA PRO A 117 -8.11 -29.22 57.38
C PRO A 117 -8.91 -30.39 56.77
N ASP A 118 -8.51 -31.62 57.09
CA ASP A 118 -9.05 -32.87 56.52
C ASP A 118 -10.48 -33.26 56.96
N LYS A 119 -11.30 -32.34 57.47
CA LYS A 119 -12.67 -32.66 57.92
C LYS A 119 -13.70 -31.64 57.44
N PRO A 120 -14.72 -32.07 56.66
CA PRO A 120 -15.75 -31.18 56.16
C PRO A 120 -16.94 -31.15 57.14
N ASP A 121 -16.96 -30.19 58.05
CA ASP A 121 -18.19 -29.85 58.76
C ASP A 121 -18.67 -28.47 58.32
N GLY A 122 -19.78 -28.46 57.58
CA GLY A 122 -20.73 -27.36 57.55
C GLY A 122 -20.27 -26.04 56.91
N VAL A 123 -20.57 -25.92 55.61
CA VAL A 123 -20.83 -24.69 54.84
C VAL A 123 -19.73 -23.63 54.68
N SER A 124 -19.48 -23.32 53.40
CA SER A 124 -18.91 -22.07 52.84
C SER A 124 -17.43 -22.10 52.45
N PHE A 125 -17.13 -22.74 51.31
CA PHE A 125 -16.04 -22.31 50.44
C PHE A 125 -16.56 -22.11 49.01
N PHE A 126 -17.33 -21.03 48.83
CA PHE A 126 -17.58 -20.43 47.53
C PHE A 126 -16.27 -19.83 47.02
N PHE A 127 -15.33 -20.64 46.54
CA PHE A 127 -14.36 -20.31 45.50
C PHE A 127 -13.73 -21.63 45.03
N ILE A 128 -14.58 -22.52 44.52
CA ILE A 128 -14.13 -23.42 43.45
C ILE A 128 -13.96 -22.50 42.25
N ILE A 129 -12.82 -21.79 42.21
CA ILE A 129 -12.26 -21.31 40.96
C ILE A 129 -12.09 -22.58 40.16
N THR A 130 -13.13 -22.80 39.37
CA THR A 130 -13.04 -23.12 37.97
C THR A 130 -12.10 -24.27 37.77
N MET A 131 -12.71 -25.46 37.67
CA MET A 131 -12.28 -26.49 36.74
C MET A 131 -10.80 -26.35 36.46
N CYS A 132 -9.94 -26.89 37.33
CA CYS A 132 -9.24 -28.12 36.96
C CYS A 132 -9.23 -28.20 35.43
N ILE A 133 -8.42 -27.31 34.81
CA ILE A 133 -8.28 -27.24 33.36
C ILE A 133 -7.56 -28.53 33.05
N CYS A 134 -8.41 -29.51 32.84
CA CYS A 134 -8.16 -30.82 32.35
C CYS A 134 -7.52 -30.61 30.98
N SER A 135 -6.19 -30.57 30.93
CA SER A 135 -5.34 -31.15 29.89
C SER A 135 -4.02 -30.42 29.76
N GLN A 136 -2.97 -31.05 30.26
CA GLN A 136 -1.62 -31.18 29.68
C GLN A 136 -0.79 -31.82 30.80
N LYS A 137 -0.74 -33.14 30.99
CA LYS A 137 -0.31 -34.19 30.07
C LYS A 137 0.95 -33.78 29.32
N CYS A 138 2.11 -34.09 29.90
CA CYS A 138 3.27 -34.63 29.20
C CYS A 138 4.28 -35.21 30.22
N TYR A 139 4.64 -36.46 29.93
CA TYR A 139 5.74 -37.34 30.38
C TYR A 139 6.67 -36.89 31.51
#